data_AF-K2CN49-F1
#
_entry.id   AF-K2CN49-F1
#
_cell.length_a   1.000
_cell.length_b   1.000
_cell.length_c   1.000
_cell.angle_alpha   90.00
_cell.angle_beta   90.00
_cell.angle_gamma   90.00
#
_symmetry.space_group_name_H-M   'P 1'
#
loop_
_entity.id
_entity.type
_entity.pdbx_description
1 polymer ?
#
loop_
_entity_poly.entity_id
_entity_poly.type
_entity_poly.pdbx_seq_one_letter_code
_entity_poly.pdbx_strand_id
1 'polypeptide(L)'
;MKREPFDSWEEKFIALCEEKLDEEPFYPFDHLWRKNLDVKQAFAAYLEENPDYAEKFQELTESSAPASDGAEFLALARKLEEQKKQKEQKELESRIESKMSKFCPECARVIGPKGVCKCGYRRPSKKAARSDY
;
A
#
# COMPACT_ATOMS: atom_id res chain seq x y z
N MET A 1 -45.26 9.42 17.80
CA MET A 1 -45.03 8.59 16.60
C MET A 1 -45.34 7.16 17.00
N LYS A 2 -46.23 6.46 16.29
CA LYS A 2 -46.56 5.06 16.58
C LYS A 2 -45.38 4.22 16.11
N ARG A 3 -44.71 3.54 17.05
CA ARG A 3 -43.64 2.59 16.75
C ARG A 3 -44.23 1.48 15.89
N GLU A 4 -43.53 1.06 14.84
CA GLU A 4 -43.96 -0.11 14.06
C GLU A 4 -44.01 -1.34 14.99
N PRO A 5 -44.97 -2.27 14.78
CA PRO A 5 -44.99 -3.54 15.47
C PRO A 5 -43.63 -4.24 15.34
N PHE A 6 -43.19 -4.90 16.40
CA PHE A 6 -41.90 -5.60 16.42
C PHE A 6 -41.82 -6.62 15.28
N ASP A 7 -42.87 -7.43 15.10
CA ASP A 7 -42.94 -8.45 14.04
C ASP A 7 -42.67 -7.87 12.64
N SER A 8 -43.34 -6.77 12.30
CA SER A 8 -43.17 -6.13 10.98
C SER A 8 -41.80 -5.45 10.79
N TRP A 9 -41.13 -5.10 11.89
CA TRP A 9 -39.78 -4.53 11.84
C TRP A 9 -38.72 -5.64 11.78
N GLU A 10 -38.94 -6.73 12.50
CA GLU A 10 -38.11 -7.93 12.50
C GLU A 10 -38.03 -8.53 11.10
N GLU A 11 -39.17 -8.74 10.43
CA GLU A 11 -39.18 -9.28 9.05
C GLU A 11 -38.35 -8.42 8.09
N LYS A 12 -38.45 -7.08 8.20
CA LYS A 12 -37.67 -6.15 7.37
C LYS A 12 -36.19 -6.18 7.72
N PHE A 13 -35.86 -6.37 9.00
CA PHE A 13 -34.49 -6.43 9.49
C PHE A 13 -33.80 -7.73 9.07
N ILE A 14 -34.49 -8.87 9.21
CA ILE A 14 -34.02 -10.18 8.74
C ILE A 14 -33.82 -10.15 7.23
N ALA A 15 -34.79 -9.65 6.46
CA ALA A 15 -34.65 -9.53 5.01
C ALA A 15 -33.47 -8.65 4.59
N LEU A 16 -33.19 -7.57 5.33
CA LEU A 16 -32.02 -6.72 5.07
C LEU A 16 -30.72 -7.46 5.41
N CYS A 17 -30.68 -8.23 6.50
CA CYS A 17 -29.52 -9.03 6.87
C CYS A 17 -29.27 -10.14 5.84
N GLU A 18 -30.30 -10.84 5.38
CA GLU A 18 -30.19 -11.85 4.34
C GLU A 18 -29.71 -11.22 3.01
N GLU A 19 -30.21 -10.05 2.63
CA GLU A 19 -29.75 -9.35 1.42
C GLU A 19 -28.28 -8.89 1.52
N LYS A 20 -27.83 -8.45 2.71
CA LYS A 20 -26.53 -7.79 2.90
C LYS A 20 -25.42 -8.70 3.42
N LEU A 21 -25.75 -9.71 4.22
CA LEU A 21 -24.83 -10.65 4.85
C LEU A 21 -24.96 -12.08 4.29
N ASP A 22 -25.93 -12.31 3.40
CA ASP A 22 -26.30 -13.65 2.87
C ASP A 22 -26.60 -14.64 4.01
N GLU A 23 -27.02 -14.13 5.17
CA GLU A 23 -27.22 -14.93 6.38
C GLU A 23 -28.26 -14.29 7.31
N GLU A 24 -29.02 -15.14 7.99
CA GLU A 24 -29.96 -14.73 9.03
C GLU A 24 -29.20 -14.18 10.26
N PRO A 25 -29.67 -13.08 10.87
CA PRO A 25 -29.01 -12.52 12.05
C PRO A 25 -29.06 -13.51 13.22
N PHE A 26 -27.90 -14.04 13.61
CA PHE A 26 -27.78 -15.01 14.70
C PHE A 26 -27.83 -14.37 16.10
N TYR A 27 -27.32 -13.15 16.24
CA TYR A 27 -27.30 -12.45 17.52
C TYR A 27 -28.61 -11.73 17.79
N PRO A 28 -29.01 -11.58 19.06
CA PRO A 28 -30.24 -10.88 19.41
C PRO A 28 -30.20 -9.43 18.96
N PHE A 29 -31.27 -8.96 18.31
CA PHE A 29 -31.40 -7.60 17.77
C PHE A 29 -32.62 -6.84 18.33
N ASP A 30 -33.38 -7.44 19.24
CA ASP A 30 -34.52 -6.85 19.96
C ASP A 30 -34.23 -5.45 20.55
N HIS A 31 -33.03 -5.27 21.09
CA HIS A 31 -32.64 -4.01 21.72
C HIS A 31 -32.52 -2.87 20.72
N LEU A 32 -32.29 -3.15 19.44
CA LEU A 32 -32.22 -2.16 18.37
C LEU A 32 -33.60 -1.58 18.05
N TRP A 33 -34.63 -2.43 18.02
CA TRP A 33 -36.02 -1.98 17.93
C TRP A 33 -36.44 -1.18 19.16
N ARG A 34 -36.02 -1.61 20.37
CA ARG A 34 -36.30 -0.87 21.61
C ARG A 34 -35.67 0.52 21.62
N LYS A 35 -34.54 0.72 20.93
CA LYS A 35 -33.87 2.01 20.73
C LYS A 35 -34.59 2.94 19.72
N ASN A 36 -35.73 2.54 19.13
CA ASN A 36 -36.42 3.26 18.04
C ASN A 36 -35.52 3.50 16.82
N LEU A 37 -34.59 2.58 16.51
CA LEU A 37 -33.75 2.71 15.33
C LEU A 37 -34.51 2.29 14.07
N ASP A 38 -34.28 3.01 12.97
CA ASP A 38 -34.72 2.57 11.65
C ASP A 38 -33.99 1.26 11.27
N VAL A 39 -34.59 0.42 10.43
CA VAL A 39 -34.04 -0.91 10.07
C VAL A 39 -32.59 -0.80 9.56
N LYS A 40 -32.28 0.23 8.77
CA LYS A 40 -30.92 0.48 8.28
C LYS A 40 -29.95 0.92 9.37
N GLN A 41 -30.41 1.74 10.32
CA GLN A 41 -29.61 2.19 11.44
C GLN A 41 -29.35 1.06 12.44
N ALA A 42 -30.36 0.22 12.65
CA ALA A 42 -30.23 -1.00 13.43
C ALA A 42 -29.22 -1.95 12.80
N PHE A 43 -29.22 -2.11 11.48
CA PHE A 43 -28.25 -2.96 10.80
C PHE A 43 -26.81 -2.46 11.00
N ALA A 44 -26.58 -1.16 10.85
CA ALA A 44 -25.28 -0.57 11.14
C ALA A 44 -24.85 -0.76 12.60
N ALA A 45 -25.77 -0.56 13.55
CA ALA A 45 -25.51 -0.79 14.98
C ALA A 45 -25.27 -2.28 15.28
N TYR A 46 -25.97 -3.18 14.60
CA TYR A 46 -25.80 -4.63 14.71
C TYR A 46 -24.43 -5.08 14.22
N LEU A 47 -23.94 -4.51 13.11
CA LEU A 47 -22.57 -4.75 12.63
C LEU A 47 -21.51 -4.16 13.58
N GLU A 48 -21.77 -3.00 14.17
CA GLU A 48 -20.86 -2.37 15.14
C GLU A 48 -20.79 -3.16 16.46
N GLU A 49 -21.91 -3.72 16.90
CA GLU A 49 -21.99 -4.57 18.10
C GLU A 49 -21.39 -5.97 17.87
N ASN A 50 -21.30 -6.44 16.61
CA ASN A 50 -20.86 -7.79 16.25
C ASN A 50 -19.75 -7.75 15.17
N PRO A 51 -18.46 -7.66 15.57
CA PRO A 51 -17.35 -7.53 14.63
C PRO A 51 -17.19 -8.71 13.66
N ASP A 52 -17.62 -9.92 14.04
CA ASP A 52 -17.65 -11.09 13.14
C ASP A 52 -18.50 -10.85 11.88
N TYR A 53 -19.61 -10.13 12.02
CA TYR A 53 -20.45 -9.75 10.88
C TYR A 53 -19.89 -8.54 10.12
N ALA A 54 -19.13 -7.68 10.80
CA ALA A 54 -18.47 -6.54 10.16
C ALA A 54 -17.38 -7.00 9.18
N GLU A 55 -16.56 -7.99 9.57
CA GLU A 55 -15.56 -8.58 8.69
C GLU A 55 -16.22 -9.29 7.50
N LYS A 56 -17.27 -10.10 7.74
CA LYS A 56 -18.01 -10.77 6.66
C LYS A 56 -18.68 -9.78 5.70
N PHE A 57 -19.28 -8.71 6.23
CA PHE A 57 -19.87 -7.64 5.43
C PHE A 57 -18.83 -6.91 4.58
N GLN A 58 -17.64 -6.67 5.16
CA GLN A 58 -16.54 -6.04 4.45
C GLN A 58 -16.01 -6.96 3.34
N GLU A 59 -15.83 -8.26 3.59
CA GLU A 59 -15.44 -9.23 2.55
C GLU A 59 -16.47 -9.32 1.42
N LEU A 60 -17.77 -9.39 1.73
CA LEU A 60 -18.85 -9.43 0.75
C LEU A 60 -18.94 -8.13 -0.07
N THR A 61 -18.77 -6.98 0.58
CA THR A 61 -18.80 -5.66 -0.08
C THR A 61 -17.55 -5.43 -0.92
N GLU A 62 -16.37 -5.83 -0.43
CA GLU A 62 -15.10 -5.72 -1.15
C GLU A 62 -15.07 -6.68 -2.35
N SER A 63 -15.68 -7.86 -2.23
CA SER A 63 -15.85 -8.81 -3.33
C SER A 63 -16.91 -8.37 -4.35
N SER A 64 -17.81 -7.44 -3.98
CA SER A 64 -18.83 -6.85 -4.87
C SER A 64 -18.38 -5.53 -5.52
N ALA A 65 -17.36 -4.88 -4.96
CA ALA A 65 -16.78 -3.68 -5.55
C ALA A 65 -15.98 -4.04 -6.82
N PRO A 66 -16.18 -3.34 -7.96
CA PRO A 66 -15.33 -3.54 -9.13
C PRO A 66 -13.90 -3.14 -8.74
N ALA A 67 -12.95 -4.03 -9.04
CA ALA A 67 -11.52 -3.97 -8.71
C ALA A 67 -10.75 -2.76 -9.30
N SER A 68 -11.29 -1.54 -9.28
CA SER A 68 -10.60 -0.34 -9.81
C SER A 68 -9.62 0.26 -8.79
N ASP A 69 -9.95 0.29 -7.51
CA ASP A 69 -9.09 0.91 -6.48
C ASP A 69 -7.82 0.07 -6.18
N GLY A 70 -7.96 -1.25 -6.14
CA GLY A 70 -6.84 -2.16 -5.91
C GLY A 70 -5.79 -2.13 -7.04
N ALA A 71 -6.21 -1.89 -8.28
CA ALA A 71 -5.31 -1.79 -9.42
C ALA A 71 -4.44 -0.53 -9.37
N GLU A 72 -5.00 0.60 -8.93
CA GLU A 72 -4.24 1.85 -8.77
C GLU A 72 -3.26 1.76 -7.60
N PHE A 73 -3.66 1.14 -6.48
CA PHE A 73 -2.77 0.90 -5.35
C PHE A 73 -1.61 -0.03 -5.71
N LEU A 74 -1.88 -1.14 -6.40
CA LEU A 74 -0.85 -2.07 -6.87
C LEU A 74 0.08 -1.41 -7.91
N ALA A 75 -0.43 -0.55 -8.78
CA ALA A 75 0.37 0.21 -9.73
C ALA A 75 1.30 1.23 -9.03
N LEU A 76 0.82 1.90 -7.99
CA LEU A 76 1.62 2.82 -7.17
C LEU A 76 2.73 2.07 -6.42
N ALA A 77 2.42 0.91 -5.82
CA ALA A 77 3.38 0.08 -5.11
C ALA A 77 4.54 -0.38 -6.03
N ARG A 78 4.22 -0.85 -7.25
CA ARG A 78 5.24 -1.24 -8.24
C ARG A 78 6.14 -0.07 -8.66
N LYS A 79 5.58 1.12 -8.87
CA LYS A 79 6.37 2.34 -9.20
C LYS A 79 7.35 2.72 -8.09
N LEU A 80 6.94 2.61 -6.82
CA LEU A 80 7.81 2.90 -5.69
C LEU A 80 8.95 1.88 -5.56
N GLU A 81 8.65 0.60 -5.80
CA GLU A 81 9.67 -0.46 -5.79
C GLU A 81 10.70 -0.26 -6.91
N GLU A 82 10.25 0.08 -8.13
CA GLU A 82 11.14 0.36 -9.26
C GLU A 82 12.02 1.60 -9.01
N GLN A 83 11.45 2.66 -8.41
CA GLN A 83 12.23 3.85 -8.06
C GLN A 83 13.30 3.54 -7.00
N LYS A 84 13.00 2.67 -6.01
CA LYS A 84 13.99 2.22 -5.03
C LYS A 84 15.12 1.43 -5.69
N LYS A 85 14.78 0.47 -6.56
CA LYS A 85 15.76 -0.34 -7.31
C LYS A 85 16.70 0.54 -8.14
N GLN A 86 16.18 1.55 -8.84
CA GLN A 86 17.00 2.47 -9.62
C GLN A 86 17.95 3.30 -8.75
N LYS A 87 17.49 3.79 -7.58
CA LYS A 87 18.34 4.52 -6.63
C LYS A 87 19.46 3.63 -6.11
N GLU A 88 19.13 2.40 -5.72
CA GLU A 88 20.08 1.44 -5.16
C GLU A 88 21.15 1.04 -6.19
N GLN A 89 20.75 0.82 -7.45
CA GLN A 89 21.67 0.52 -8.53
C GLN A 89 22.65 1.68 -8.79
N LYS A 90 22.14 2.91 -8.85
CA LYS A 90 22.97 4.11 -9.05
C LYS A 90 23.94 4.35 -7.90
N GLU A 91 23.54 4.07 -6.66
CA GLU A 91 24.42 4.14 -5.50
C GLU A 91 25.53 3.07 -5.57
N LEU A 92 25.18 1.84 -5.98
CA LEU A 92 26.14 0.76 -6.16
C LEU A 92 27.18 1.12 -7.22
N GLU A 93 26.74 1.63 -8.38
CA GLU A 93 27.64 2.09 -9.45
C GLU A 93 28.55 3.23 -8.97
N SER A 94 28.03 4.21 -8.24
CA SER A 94 28.84 5.30 -7.67
C SER A 94 29.90 4.80 -6.69
N ARG A 95 29.57 3.80 -5.85
CA ARG A 95 30.52 3.16 -4.94
C ARG A 95 31.59 2.36 -5.70
N ILE A 96 31.22 1.67 -6.78
CA ILE A 96 32.16 0.96 -7.63
C ILE A 96 33.08 1.95 -8.35
N GLU A 97 32.55 3.00 -8.99
CA GLU A 97 33.33 4.05 -9.65
C GLU A 97 34.32 4.72 -8.68
N SER A 98 33.86 5.06 -7.49
CA SER A 98 34.71 5.66 -6.44
C SER A 98 35.87 4.74 -6.05
N LYS A 99 35.64 3.43 -5.95
CA LYS A 99 36.69 2.44 -5.65
C LYS A 99 37.63 2.21 -6.83
N MET A 100 37.10 2.06 -8.04
CA MET A 100 37.88 1.81 -9.26
C MET A 100 38.73 3.02 -9.66
N SER A 101 38.32 4.23 -9.28
CA SER A 101 39.14 5.42 -9.46
C SER A 101 40.48 5.33 -8.71
N LYS A 102 40.64 4.55 -7.65
CA LYS A 102 41.94 4.51 -6.94
C LYS A 102 42.98 3.66 -7.66
N PHE A 103 42.54 2.82 -8.60
CA PHE A 103 43.37 1.85 -9.29
C PHE A 103 43.69 2.29 -10.70
N CYS A 104 44.84 1.85 -11.19
CA CYS A 104 45.22 2.02 -12.57
C CYS A 104 44.49 1.00 -13.45
N PRO A 105 43.85 1.43 -14.56
CA PRO A 105 43.15 0.53 -15.46
C PRO A 105 44.08 -0.49 -16.14
N GLU A 106 45.36 -0.14 -16.33
CA GLU A 106 46.34 -1.00 -17.02
C GLU A 106 46.99 -2.03 -16.10
N CYS A 107 47.29 -1.64 -14.85
CA CYS A 107 48.17 -2.39 -13.96
C CYS A 107 47.44 -2.91 -12.70
N ALA A 108 46.18 -2.52 -12.48
CA ALA A 108 45.38 -2.76 -11.28
C ALA A 108 46.03 -2.33 -9.94
N ARG A 109 47.17 -1.62 -9.97
CA ARG A 109 47.83 -1.06 -8.78
C ARG A 109 47.22 0.27 -8.40
N VAL A 110 47.27 0.60 -7.11
CA VAL A 110 46.82 1.89 -6.58
C VAL A 110 47.67 3.03 -7.18
N ILE A 111 47.01 4.05 -7.74
CA ILE A 111 47.66 5.25 -8.25
C ILE A 111 48.00 6.15 -7.05
N GLY A 112 49.29 6.50 -6.90
CA GLY A 112 49.72 7.42 -5.85
C GLY A 112 49.25 8.87 -6.08
N PRO A 113 49.46 9.77 -5.11
CA PRO A 113 48.99 11.16 -5.15
C PRO A 113 49.53 11.98 -6.34
N LYS A 114 50.64 11.55 -6.96
CA LYS A 114 51.22 12.17 -8.16
C LYS A 114 50.47 11.85 -9.46
N GLY A 115 49.45 10.99 -9.42
CA GLY A 115 48.62 10.67 -10.59
C GLY A 115 49.29 9.80 -11.66
N VAL A 116 50.34 9.05 -11.32
CA VAL A 116 51.10 8.18 -12.25
C VAL A 116 51.22 6.76 -11.66
N CYS A 117 50.79 5.70 -12.37
CA CYS A 117 51.09 4.29 -12.01
C CYS A 117 52.54 3.97 -12.40
N LYS A 118 53.16 3.06 -11.64
CA LYS A 118 54.46 2.44 -11.96
C LYS A 118 54.52 1.78 -13.35
N CYS A 119 53.38 1.49 -13.99
CA CYS A 119 53.31 0.96 -15.37
C CYS A 119 53.39 2.05 -16.46
N GLY A 120 53.47 3.33 -16.10
CA GLY A 120 53.49 4.44 -17.05
C GLY A 120 52.13 5.11 -17.31
N TYR A 121 51.01 4.54 -16.82
CA TYR A 121 49.69 5.17 -16.93
C TYR A 121 49.62 6.47 -16.12
N ARG A 122 49.16 7.55 -16.75
CA ARG A 122 48.95 8.85 -16.12
C ARG A 122 47.46 9.17 -16.07
N ARG A 123 46.95 9.43 -14.86
CA ARG A 123 45.57 9.84 -14.65
C ARG A 123 45.30 11.15 -15.42
N PRO A 124 44.28 11.22 -16.29
CA PRO A 124 43.87 12.50 -16.86
C PRO A 124 43.44 13.42 -15.71
N SER A 125 44.10 14.59 -15.62
CA SER A 125 43.69 15.65 -14.73
C SER A 125 42.28 16.08 -15.13
N LYS A 126 41.30 15.99 -14.21
CA LYS A 126 40.02 16.67 -14.36
C LYS A 126 40.35 18.17 -14.36
N LYS A 127 40.64 18.75 -15.54
CA LYS A 127 40.50 20.19 -15.71
C LYS A 127 39.05 20.48 -15.32
N ALA A 128 38.86 21.28 -14.28
CA ALA A 128 37.55 21.82 -13.94
C ALA A 128 36.99 22.42 -15.23
N ALA A 129 35.90 21.85 -15.75
CA ALA A 129 35.14 22.47 -16.81
C ALA A 129 34.63 23.80 -16.25
N ARG A 130 35.38 24.89 -16.48
CA ARG A 130 34.81 26.23 -16.38
C ARG A 130 33.77 26.29 -17.47
N SER A 131 32.52 26.29 -17.04
CA SER A 131 31.37 26.72 -17.84
C SER A 131 31.61 28.18 -18.16
N ASP A 132 32.10 28.47 -19.37
CA ASP A 132 31.96 29.80 -19.95
C ASP A 132 30.51 29.90 -20.45
N TYR A 133 29.82 30.88 -19.88
CA TYR A 133 28.44 31.26 -20.15
C TYR A 133 28.40 32.21 -21.35
#